data_AF-A0A9W4ITV9-F1
#
_entry.id   AF-A0A9W4ITV9-F1
#
_cell.length_a   1.000
_cell.length_b   1.000
_cell.length_c   1.000
_cell.angle_alpha   90.00
_cell.angle_beta   90.00
_cell.angle_gamma   90.00
#
_symmetry.space_group_name_H-M   'P 1'
#
loop_
_entity.id
_entity.type
_entity.pdbx_description
1 polymer ?
#
loop_
_entity_poly.entity_id
_entity_poly.type
_entity_poly.pdbx_seq_one_letter_code
_entity_poly.pdbx_strand_id
1 'polypeptide(L)'
;MSCNPIQIISPFLQFETSWCSAIGIMKRPISERLQLVSLPECGGFLPTPAEGLDPNLRIGDRQKYIASLNKESSFWPAGCVEASCPHPLLITDNHQETFEKLAEALDLAIQDIVERWWTDEEAGFPLRMPLEPREESLLRWIDGNQDICRPYSERKGSWRPDFVIENDETGAENFRICEINARFCWNGFMLIRGGQKGLSTFDVESRGLIRATDPDTVSSTWKKNNYFDKFLTIPQLKIASGLLGLFDPGQPLHLVKGKEHGYDIFMFMELAKKLGLNLRLINPDDLRILPDEAGVNGSKLCCLASTDAIGSFVTEAGEVVEDVHQICLELHQHEFRSLGSELQKQISIRCFNDLRTMLLVHDKRMLGIIREELGSLKSRRVISIDQANRLANGIAHTVLPGSSTLFALEQQSHFSETLKNDYLLKPTRGGKGAGILFGDEISNSDWLAILQTMKSPQIHEKQTSYVLQRKVCQPFYDIFLGSDASPSRCHMVGTFHMVHGKFLGLGIWRCSTGRLCAISTGGASWMVSVMQRPVSGGIL
;
A
#
# COMPACT_ATOMS: atom_id res chain seq x y z
N MET A 1 24.19 -21.36 -75.10
CA MET A 1 23.19 -22.16 -75.84
C MET A 1 22.78 -23.36 -74.99
N SER A 2 21.72 -24.07 -75.36
CA SER A 2 20.97 -24.99 -74.50
C SER A 2 21.54 -26.41 -74.41
N CYS A 3 21.27 -27.06 -73.28
CA CYS A 3 20.83 -28.46 -73.21
C CYS A 3 19.86 -28.65 -72.02
N ASN A 4 18.84 -29.48 -72.24
CA ASN A 4 17.80 -29.96 -71.28
C ASN A 4 18.20 -31.39 -70.79
N PRO A 5 17.40 -32.20 -70.04
CA PRO A 5 15.96 -32.14 -69.66
C PRO A 5 15.77 -32.04 -68.11
N ILE A 6 14.73 -32.47 -67.36
CA ILE A 6 13.62 -33.46 -67.46
C ILE A 6 12.35 -32.93 -66.73
N GLN A 7 11.17 -33.42 -67.12
CA GLN A 7 9.86 -33.20 -66.44
C GLN A 7 9.51 -34.38 -65.51
N ILE A 8 8.68 -34.19 -64.47
CA ILE A 8 7.56 -35.11 -64.17
C ILE A 8 6.42 -34.43 -63.40
N ILE A 9 5.25 -34.66 -63.98
CA ILE A 9 3.85 -34.53 -63.60
C ILE A 9 3.51 -34.68 -62.09
N SER A 10 2.42 -34.01 -61.70
CA SER A 10 1.63 -34.07 -60.45
C SER A 10 0.14 -34.37 -60.85
N PRO A 11 -0.85 -34.78 -60.01
CA PRO A 11 -1.09 -34.27 -58.64
C PRO A 11 -1.96 -35.16 -57.67
N PHE A 12 -2.57 -34.49 -56.66
CA PHE A 12 -3.86 -34.78 -55.98
C PHE A 12 -3.94 -35.66 -54.70
N LEU A 13 -4.33 -34.97 -53.61
CA LEU A 13 -5.37 -35.27 -52.59
C LEU A 13 -5.19 -36.29 -51.43
N GLN A 14 -5.38 -35.74 -50.22
CA GLN A 14 -6.08 -36.27 -49.02
C GLN A 14 -5.90 -37.73 -48.56
N PHE A 15 -5.48 -37.91 -47.30
CA PHE A 15 -6.31 -38.60 -46.29
C PHE A 15 -5.91 -38.21 -44.83
N GLU A 16 -6.89 -38.30 -43.92
CA GLU A 16 -6.82 -38.40 -42.45
C GLU A 16 -5.87 -37.54 -41.57
N THR A 17 -6.52 -36.59 -40.89
CA THR A 17 -6.30 -36.10 -39.52
C THR A 17 -5.48 -36.98 -38.55
N SER A 18 -4.39 -36.45 -37.99
CA SER A 18 -3.93 -36.72 -36.62
C SER A 18 -2.74 -35.81 -36.21
N TRP A 19 -2.30 -35.91 -34.95
CA TRP A 19 -1.07 -35.35 -34.35
C TRP A 19 -1.01 -33.86 -33.97
N CYS A 20 -1.32 -33.60 -32.70
CA CYS A 20 -0.95 -32.39 -31.97
C CYS A 20 0.56 -32.38 -31.64
N SER A 21 1.42 -31.74 -32.46
CA SER A 21 2.83 -31.51 -32.08
C SER A 21 3.55 -30.39 -32.85
N ALA A 22 3.04 -29.15 -32.80
CA ALA A 22 3.76 -27.97 -33.32
C ALA A 22 3.35 -26.63 -32.66
N ILE A 23 3.05 -26.60 -31.36
CA ILE A 23 2.95 -25.32 -30.63
C ILE A 23 4.37 -24.77 -30.44
N GLY A 24 4.87 -24.09 -31.47
CA GLY A 24 5.96 -23.14 -31.31
C GLY A 24 5.47 -22.03 -30.39
N ILE A 25 5.77 -22.15 -29.09
CA ILE A 25 5.48 -21.10 -28.10
C ILE A 25 6.34 -19.90 -28.48
N MET A 26 5.78 -19.01 -29.30
CA MET A 26 6.32 -17.68 -29.53
C MET A 26 6.25 -16.93 -28.22
N LYS A 27 7.34 -17.04 -27.44
CA LYS A 27 7.73 -16.02 -26.47
C LYS A 27 7.88 -14.71 -27.24
N ARG A 28 6.77 -13.97 -27.38
CA ARG A 28 6.83 -12.55 -27.75
C ARG A 28 7.83 -11.89 -26.79
N PRO A 29 8.67 -10.94 -27.25
CA PRO A 29 9.57 -10.23 -26.37
C PRO A 29 8.75 -9.66 -25.21
N ILE A 30 9.18 -9.93 -23.99
CA ILE A 30 8.48 -9.45 -22.80
C ILE A 30 8.55 -7.93 -22.83
N SER A 31 7.38 -7.30 -22.74
CA SER A 31 7.27 -5.86 -22.60
C SER A 31 7.99 -5.42 -21.34
N GLU A 32 8.89 -4.43 -21.45
CA GLU A 32 9.46 -3.79 -20.27
C GLU A 32 8.36 -3.10 -19.45
N ARG A 33 7.30 -2.62 -20.12
CA ARG A 33 6.08 -2.07 -19.52
C ARG A 33 5.15 -3.13 -18.92
N LEU A 34 4.39 -2.74 -17.90
CA LEU A 34 3.32 -3.51 -17.26
C LEU A 34 2.36 -4.14 -18.28
N GLN A 35 2.02 -5.42 -18.08
CA GLN A 35 1.21 -6.19 -19.03
C GLN A 35 0.20 -7.11 -18.32
N LEU A 36 -1.09 -6.98 -18.64
CA LEU A 36 -2.10 -7.92 -18.17
C LEU A 36 -1.89 -9.27 -18.87
N VAL A 37 -1.94 -10.39 -18.12
CA VAL A 37 -1.74 -11.73 -18.69
C VAL A 37 -2.88 -12.70 -18.36
N SER A 38 -3.14 -13.61 -19.29
CA SER A 38 -4.13 -14.69 -19.20
C SER A 38 -3.46 -16.05 -19.05
N LEU A 39 -4.18 -17.00 -18.44
CA LEU A 39 -3.65 -18.29 -17.99
C LEU A 39 -4.52 -19.46 -18.53
N PRO A 40 -4.60 -19.63 -19.87
CA PRO A 40 -5.53 -20.58 -20.51
C PRO A 40 -5.29 -22.03 -20.08
N GLU A 41 -6.32 -22.88 -20.07
CA GLU A 41 -6.23 -24.23 -19.46
C GLU A 41 -5.09 -25.11 -20.00
N CYS A 42 -4.68 -24.91 -21.26
CA CYS A 42 -3.51 -25.54 -21.86
C CYS A 42 -2.45 -24.51 -22.28
N GLY A 43 -1.20 -24.71 -21.83
CA GLY A 43 -0.03 -23.94 -22.28
C GLY A 43 0.55 -22.94 -21.26
N GLY A 44 1.42 -22.06 -21.74
CA GLY A 44 2.01 -20.99 -20.94
C GLY A 44 1.03 -19.85 -20.65
N PHE A 45 1.54 -18.72 -20.16
CA PHE A 45 0.77 -17.48 -20.09
C PHE A 45 0.71 -16.79 -21.46
N LEU A 46 -0.34 -16.00 -21.70
CA LEU A 46 -0.47 -15.16 -22.90
C LEU A 46 -0.68 -13.69 -22.49
N PRO A 47 0.04 -12.73 -23.11
CA PRO A 47 -0.31 -11.31 -23.06
C PRO A 47 -1.77 -11.12 -23.44
N THR A 48 -2.55 -10.46 -22.59
CA THR A 48 -3.98 -10.23 -22.82
C THR A 48 -4.15 -9.10 -23.84
N PRO A 49 -4.71 -9.37 -25.04
CA PRO A 49 -4.96 -8.33 -26.04
C PRO A 49 -6.28 -7.59 -25.76
N ALA A 50 -6.39 -6.35 -26.21
CA ALA A 50 -7.57 -5.49 -26.03
C ALA A 50 -8.86 -6.01 -26.71
N GLU A 51 -8.79 -7.08 -27.51
CA GLU A 51 -9.92 -7.55 -28.34
C GLU A 51 -10.15 -9.07 -28.26
N GLY A 52 -9.42 -9.83 -27.42
CA GLY A 52 -9.25 -11.27 -27.63
C GLY A 52 -9.12 -12.16 -26.39
N LEU A 53 -10.16 -12.22 -25.55
CA LEU A 53 -10.40 -13.34 -24.63
C LEU A 53 -11.87 -13.79 -24.71
N ASP A 54 -12.11 -15.09 -24.82
CA ASP A 54 -13.46 -15.68 -24.82
C ASP A 54 -14.20 -15.32 -23.51
N PRO A 55 -15.39 -14.69 -23.58
CA PRO A 55 -16.21 -14.41 -22.40
C PRO A 55 -16.49 -15.63 -21.54
N ASN A 56 -16.64 -16.82 -22.12
CA ASN A 56 -16.91 -18.06 -21.38
C ASN A 56 -15.69 -18.49 -20.54
N LEU A 57 -14.49 -18.46 -21.13
CA LEU A 57 -13.24 -18.72 -20.40
C LEU A 57 -13.04 -17.69 -19.28
N ARG A 58 -13.32 -16.41 -19.53
CA ARG A 58 -13.23 -15.35 -18.52
C ARG A 58 -14.23 -15.51 -17.36
N ILE A 59 -15.46 -15.92 -17.65
CA ILE A 59 -16.46 -16.25 -16.62
C ILE A 59 -15.97 -17.45 -15.80
N GLY A 60 -15.45 -18.49 -16.44
CA GLY A 60 -14.87 -19.66 -15.78
C GLY A 60 -13.66 -19.31 -14.88
N ASP A 61 -12.70 -18.55 -15.39
CA ASP A 61 -11.53 -18.09 -14.63
C ASP A 61 -11.92 -17.20 -13.44
N ARG A 62 -12.87 -16.28 -13.63
CA ARG A 62 -13.39 -15.46 -12.53
C ARG A 62 -14.10 -16.31 -11.47
N GLN A 63 -14.88 -17.31 -11.87
CA GLN A 63 -15.50 -18.27 -10.94
C GLN A 63 -14.44 -19.09 -10.17
N LYS A 64 -13.43 -19.64 -10.85
CA LYS A 64 -12.29 -20.37 -10.24
C LYS A 64 -11.56 -19.50 -9.22
N TYR A 65 -11.24 -18.26 -9.58
CA TYR A 65 -10.52 -17.32 -8.72
C TYR A 65 -11.36 -16.92 -7.50
N ILE A 66 -12.63 -16.52 -7.67
CA ILE A 66 -13.55 -16.21 -6.57
C ILE A 66 -13.73 -17.41 -5.63
N ALA A 67 -13.88 -18.63 -6.17
CA ALA A 67 -13.94 -19.86 -5.39
C ALA A 67 -12.62 -20.19 -4.66
N SER A 68 -11.49 -19.60 -5.05
CA SER A 68 -10.23 -19.68 -4.32
C SER A 68 -10.07 -18.56 -3.29
N LEU A 69 -10.51 -17.33 -3.57
CA LEU A 69 -10.52 -16.22 -2.62
C LEU A 69 -11.40 -16.54 -1.39
N ASN A 70 -12.60 -17.10 -1.63
CA ASN A 70 -13.54 -17.50 -0.58
C ASN A 70 -13.04 -18.67 0.32
N LYS A 71 -11.91 -19.31 -0.02
CA LYS A 71 -11.23 -20.29 0.85
C LYS A 71 -10.21 -19.66 1.79
N GLU A 72 -9.68 -18.47 1.45
CA GLU A 72 -8.67 -17.79 2.28
C GLU A 72 -9.27 -17.02 3.46
N SER A 73 -10.44 -16.43 3.26
CA SER A 73 -11.19 -15.65 4.26
C SER A 73 -12.69 -15.74 3.99
N SER A 74 -13.50 -15.74 5.04
CA SER A 74 -14.95 -15.49 4.96
C SER A 74 -15.30 -14.01 5.11
N PHE A 75 -14.43 -13.22 5.75
CA PHE A 75 -14.59 -11.77 5.95
C PHE A 75 -13.96 -10.93 4.84
N TRP A 76 -14.31 -11.19 3.58
CA TRP A 76 -13.93 -10.26 2.51
C TRP A 76 -14.77 -8.97 2.60
N PRO A 77 -14.20 -7.78 2.34
CA PRO A 77 -14.98 -6.54 2.29
C PRO A 77 -16.06 -6.60 1.20
N ALA A 78 -17.23 -6.01 1.45
CA ALA A 78 -18.35 -6.06 0.53
C ALA A 78 -18.00 -5.51 -0.86
N GLY A 79 -18.33 -6.27 -1.92
CA GLY A 79 -17.99 -5.93 -3.31
C GLY A 79 -16.53 -6.22 -3.71
N CYS A 80 -15.65 -6.57 -2.76
CA CYS A 80 -14.22 -6.74 -3.04
C CYS A 80 -13.94 -8.04 -3.81
N VAL A 81 -14.62 -9.15 -3.50
CA VAL A 81 -14.50 -10.40 -4.25
C VAL A 81 -15.03 -10.23 -5.67
N GLU A 82 -16.12 -9.49 -5.82
CA GLU A 82 -16.76 -9.20 -7.10
C GLU A 82 -15.90 -8.27 -7.98
N ALA A 83 -15.19 -7.33 -7.37
CA ALA A 83 -14.23 -6.45 -8.01
C ALA A 83 -12.89 -7.13 -8.35
N SER A 84 -12.68 -8.39 -7.97
CA SER A 84 -11.43 -9.10 -8.24
C SER A 84 -11.33 -9.54 -9.70
N CYS A 85 -10.18 -9.29 -10.33
CA CYS A 85 -9.86 -9.73 -11.69
C CYS A 85 -8.95 -10.98 -11.63
N PRO A 86 -9.27 -12.08 -12.33
CA PRO A 86 -8.48 -13.31 -12.31
C PRO A 86 -7.18 -13.22 -13.12
N HIS A 87 -7.02 -12.17 -13.94
CA HIS A 87 -5.87 -11.96 -14.80
C HIS A 87 -4.83 -11.10 -14.05
N PRO A 88 -3.66 -11.64 -13.67
CA PRO A 88 -2.67 -10.87 -12.96
C PRO A 88 -1.88 -9.95 -13.89
N LEU A 89 -1.22 -8.96 -13.29
CA LEU A 89 -0.33 -8.03 -13.99
C LEU A 89 1.11 -8.58 -13.97
N LEU A 90 1.66 -8.90 -15.14
CA LEU A 90 3.06 -9.28 -15.30
C LEU A 90 3.97 -8.07 -15.04
N ILE A 91 4.94 -8.25 -14.16
CA ILE A 91 5.97 -7.27 -13.81
C ILE A 91 7.38 -7.87 -13.98
N THR A 92 8.38 -7.01 -14.14
CA THR A 92 9.77 -7.35 -14.39
C THR A 92 10.62 -7.22 -13.10
N ASP A 93 11.80 -7.84 -13.07
CA ASP A 93 12.75 -7.67 -11.95
C ASP A 93 13.11 -6.19 -11.75
N ASN A 94 13.24 -5.42 -12.84
CA ASN A 94 13.47 -3.97 -12.82
C ASN A 94 12.34 -3.19 -12.11
N HIS A 95 11.08 -3.61 -12.24
CA HIS A 95 9.99 -3.01 -11.47
C HIS A 95 10.15 -3.31 -9.98
N GLN A 96 10.42 -4.56 -9.60
CA GLN A 96 10.62 -4.95 -8.20
C GLN A 96 11.80 -4.19 -7.56
N GLU A 97 12.94 -4.13 -8.24
CA GLU A 97 14.14 -3.41 -7.79
C GLU A 97 13.90 -1.88 -7.70
N THR A 98 13.10 -1.31 -8.61
CA THR A 98 12.71 0.10 -8.58
C THR A 98 11.89 0.42 -7.32
N PHE A 99 10.91 -0.42 -6.97
CA PHE A 99 10.13 -0.23 -5.75
C PHE A 99 10.93 -0.48 -4.47
N GLU A 100 11.84 -1.46 -4.46
CA GLU A 100 12.69 -1.75 -3.30
C GLU A 100 13.62 -0.56 -3.00
N LYS A 101 14.34 -0.03 -3.99
CA LYS A 101 15.21 1.15 -3.84
C LYS A 101 14.44 2.43 -3.53
N LEU A 102 13.21 2.58 -4.05
CA LEU A 102 12.36 3.71 -3.71
C LEU A 102 11.83 3.62 -2.26
N ALA A 103 11.48 2.41 -1.80
CA ALA A 103 11.05 2.16 -0.43
C ALA A 103 12.19 2.38 0.58
N GLU A 104 13.41 1.92 0.28
CA GLU A 104 14.61 2.20 1.09
C GLU A 104 14.87 3.71 1.23
N ALA A 105 14.91 4.43 0.10
CA ALA A 105 15.11 5.88 0.10
C ALA A 105 14.00 6.61 0.89
N LEU A 106 12.75 6.16 0.75
CA LEU A 106 11.59 6.71 1.45
C LEU A 106 11.68 6.49 2.96
N ASP A 107 12.11 5.32 3.40
CA ASP A 107 12.31 5.00 4.81
C ASP A 107 13.40 5.87 5.45
N LEU A 108 14.56 5.99 4.80
CA LEU A 108 15.67 6.82 5.29
C LEU A 108 15.25 8.29 5.45
N ALA A 109 14.54 8.84 4.45
CA ALA A 109 14.04 10.21 4.51
C ALA A 109 12.98 10.41 5.61
N ILE A 110 12.01 9.49 5.72
CA ILE A 110 10.94 9.58 6.73
C ILE A 110 11.49 9.40 8.15
N GLN A 111 12.42 8.47 8.36
CA GLN A 111 13.02 8.25 9.67
C GLN A 111 13.71 9.53 10.15
N ASP A 112 14.60 10.09 9.34
CA ASP A 112 15.34 11.32 9.66
C ASP A 112 14.41 12.52 9.95
N ILE A 113 13.38 12.74 9.11
CA ILE A 113 12.43 13.84 9.29
C ILE A 113 11.64 13.68 10.60
N VAL A 114 11.25 12.46 10.97
CA VAL A 114 10.49 12.19 12.20
C VAL A 114 11.40 12.23 13.44
N GLU A 115 12.64 11.75 13.36
CA GLU A 115 13.57 11.73 14.51
C GLU A 115 14.13 13.11 14.87
N ARG A 116 14.13 14.09 13.95
CA ARG A 116 14.47 15.50 14.23
C ARG A 116 13.27 16.45 14.29
N TRP A 117 12.03 15.92 14.33
CA TRP A 117 10.80 16.69 14.08
C TRP A 117 10.64 17.93 14.97
N TRP A 118 11.09 17.86 16.23
CA TRP A 118 10.99 18.95 17.21
C TRP A 118 12.30 19.71 17.45
N THR A 119 13.43 19.19 16.97
CA THR A 119 14.78 19.69 17.28
C THR A 119 15.42 20.47 16.12
N ASP A 120 14.92 20.31 14.90
CA ASP A 120 15.45 21.02 13.72
C ASP A 120 14.73 22.36 13.50
N GLU A 121 15.27 23.41 14.12
CA GLU A 121 14.77 24.79 14.00
C GLU A 121 14.91 25.36 12.58
N GLU A 122 15.89 24.91 11.79
CA GLU A 122 16.10 25.37 10.41
C GLU A 122 15.04 24.77 9.47
N ALA A 123 14.77 23.47 9.58
CA ALA A 123 13.74 22.79 8.81
C ALA A 123 12.32 23.16 9.28
N GLY A 124 12.11 23.50 10.55
CA GLY A 124 10.88 24.11 11.05
C GLY A 124 9.61 23.28 10.82
N PHE A 125 9.69 21.95 10.91
CA PHE A 125 8.61 21.04 10.51
C PHE A 125 7.23 21.32 11.15
N PRO A 126 7.11 21.66 12.45
CA PRO A 126 5.81 21.99 13.05
C PRO A 126 5.16 23.23 12.44
N LEU A 127 5.92 24.14 11.82
CA LEU A 127 5.40 25.33 11.13
C LEU A 127 4.92 25.00 9.70
N ARG A 128 5.60 24.08 9.01
CA ARG A 128 5.26 23.61 7.65
C ARG A 128 4.12 22.59 7.65
N MET A 129 4.01 21.81 8.71
CA MET A 129 3.00 20.78 8.90
C MET A 129 2.45 20.77 10.34
N PRO A 130 1.77 21.86 10.76
CA PRO A 130 1.16 21.91 12.08
C PRO A 130 0.10 20.83 12.24
N LEU A 131 -0.03 20.37 13.48
CA LEU A 131 -1.01 19.37 13.93
C LEU A 131 -2.11 20.09 14.72
N GLU A 132 -3.11 19.36 15.20
CA GLU A 132 -4.04 19.93 16.17
C GLU A 132 -3.41 19.92 17.58
N PRO A 133 -3.73 20.88 18.49
CA PRO A 133 -2.99 21.05 19.75
C PRO A 133 -2.89 19.81 20.65
N ARG A 134 -3.91 18.93 20.65
CA ARG A 134 -3.86 17.64 21.37
C ARG A 134 -2.88 16.65 20.75
N GLU A 135 -2.80 16.61 19.42
CA GLU A 135 -1.92 15.72 18.68
C GLU A 135 -0.46 16.16 18.81
N GLU A 136 -0.19 17.46 18.73
CA GLU A 136 1.12 18.03 19.02
C GLU A 136 1.53 17.80 20.48
N SER A 137 0.64 18.04 21.45
CA SER A 137 0.93 17.77 22.87
C SER A 137 1.30 16.30 23.13
N LEU A 138 0.62 15.36 22.45
CA LEU A 138 0.92 13.94 22.56
C LEU A 138 2.26 13.58 21.90
N LEU A 139 2.52 14.07 20.68
CA LEU A 139 3.78 13.74 19.98
C LEU A 139 5.00 14.40 20.64
N ARG A 140 4.86 15.60 21.25
CA ARG A 140 5.90 16.20 22.10
C ARG A 140 6.09 15.44 23.40
N TRP A 141 5.02 14.86 23.97
CA TRP A 141 5.16 13.99 25.14
C TRP A 141 5.93 12.71 24.78
N ILE A 142 5.60 12.04 23.66
CA ILE A 142 6.35 10.88 23.15
C ILE A 142 7.83 11.21 22.95
N ASP A 143 8.13 12.37 22.35
CA ASP A 143 9.50 12.83 22.10
C ASP A 143 10.29 13.12 23.38
N GLY A 144 9.64 13.67 24.41
CA GLY A 144 10.27 13.95 25.70
C GLY A 144 10.34 12.75 26.67
N ASN A 145 9.86 11.56 26.27
CA ASN A 145 9.74 10.37 27.12
C ASN A 145 10.34 9.13 26.40
N GLN A 146 11.54 9.27 25.83
CA GLN A 146 12.21 8.25 25.00
C GLN A 146 12.74 7.03 25.79
N ASP A 147 12.76 7.14 27.11
CA ASP A 147 13.03 6.06 28.07
C ASP A 147 11.88 5.03 28.12
N ILE A 148 10.65 5.48 27.85
CA ILE A 148 9.43 4.65 27.90
C ILE A 148 8.73 4.50 26.54
N CYS A 149 8.88 5.47 25.64
CA CYS A 149 8.42 5.42 24.26
C CYS A 149 9.58 5.05 23.34
N ARG A 150 9.44 3.96 22.57
CA ARG A 150 10.55 3.42 21.76
C ARG A 150 11.09 4.43 20.73
N PRO A 151 12.38 4.38 20.38
CA PRO A 151 12.94 5.10 19.24
C PRO A 151 12.16 4.83 17.95
N TYR A 152 12.02 5.84 17.09
CA TYR A 152 11.20 5.70 15.88
C TYR A 152 11.82 4.70 14.90
N SER A 153 13.14 4.74 14.73
CA SER A 153 13.97 3.75 14.03
C SER A 153 13.63 2.29 14.35
N GLU A 154 13.35 1.96 15.62
CA GLU A 154 13.03 0.58 16.04
C GLU A 154 11.59 0.15 15.69
N ARG A 155 10.65 1.10 15.65
CA ARG A 155 9.21 0.82 15.51
C ARG A 155 8.53 1.91 14.67
N LYS A 156 8.57 1.73 13.36
CA LYS A 156 7.94 2.64 12.38
C LYS A 156 6.51 2.23 11.97
N GLY A 157 5.90 1.27 12.69
CA GLY A 157 4.63 0.68 12.28
C GLY A 157 4.64 0.03 10.89
N SER A 158 3.51 0.13 10.19
CA SER A 158 3.23 -0.45 8.88
C SER A 158 2.72 0.60 7.89
N TRP A 159 3.29 0.66 6.69
CA TRP A 159 2.92 1.64 5.66
C TRP A 159 2.43 0.93 4.39
N ARG A 160 1.45 1.54 3.72
CA ARG A 160 1.16 1.27 2.31
C ARG A 160 1.23 2.57 1.50
N PRO A 161 2.36 2.85 0.81
CA PRO A 161 2.39 3.86 -0.23
C PRO A 161 1.50 3.47 -1.42
N ASP A 162 0.68 4.41 -1.87
CA ASP A 162 -0.17 4.29 -3.05
C ASP A 162 0.46 5.15 -4.17
N PHE A 163 0.58 4.59 -5.38
CA PHE A 163 1.30 5.24 -6.49
C PHE A 163 0.52 5.21 -7.81
N VAL A 164 0.78 6.22 -8.64
CA VAL A 164 0.27 6.35 -10.01
C VAL A 164 1.41 6.25 -11.01
N ILE A 165 1.11 5.83 -12.24
CA ILE A 165 2.12 5.65 -13.29
C ILE A 165 2.16 6.89 -14.17
N GLU A 166 3.34 7.31 -14.56
CA GLU A 166 3.57 8.36 -15.56
C GLU A 166 4.53 7.80 -16.63
N ASN A 167 4.38 8.23 -17.88
CA ASN A 167 5.43 8.00 -18.88
C ASN A 167 6.46 9.13 -18.75
N ASP A 168 7.75 8.78 -18.72
CA ASP A 168 8.81 9.78 -18.82
C ASP A 168 9.03 10.28 -20.27
N GLU A 169 10.02 11.15 -20.48
CA GLU A 169 10.34 11.74 -21.79
C GLU A 169 10.80 10.69 -22.83
N THR A 170 11.25 9.51 -22.39
CA THR A 170 11.60 8.38 -23.26
C THR A 170 10.41 7.46 -23.55
N GLY A 171 9.32 7.61 -22.78
CA GLY A 171 8.17 6.72 -22.78
C GLY A 171 8.31 5.51 -21.85
N ALA A 172 9.29 5.49 -20.96
CA ALA A 172 9.41 4.47 -19.92
C ALA A 172 8.43 4.74 -18.76
N GLU A 173 8.04 3.70 -18.03
CA GLU A 173 7.12 3.80 -16.89
C GLU A 173 7.85 4.31 -15.64
N ASN A 174 7.36 5.42 -15.08
CA ASN A 174 7.85 6.02 -13.84
C ASN A 174 6.73 6.03 -12.78
N PHE A 175 7.04 5.58 -11.56
CA PHE A 175 6.07 5.34 -10.51
C PHE A 175 6.07 6.48 -9.49
N ARG A 176 5.01 7.30 -9.47
CA ARG A 176 4.85 8.46 -8.60
C ARG A 176 3.99 8.10 -7.38
N ILE A 177 4.60 7.94 -6.20
CA ILE A 177 3.91 7.85 -4.90
C ILE A 177 3.06 9.12 -4.73
N CYS A 178 1.75 8.95 -4.55
CA CYS A 178 0.79 10.05 -4.52
C CYS A 178 0.10 10.23 -3.14
N GLU A 179 0.17 9.23 -2.27
CA GLU A 179 -0.12 9.29 -0.83
C GLU A 179 0.52 8.11 -0.08
N ILE A 180 0.63 8.21 1.25
CA ILE A 180 1.05 7.12 2.13
C ILE A 180 -0.09 6.81 3.11
N ASN A 181 -0.59 5.58 3.07
CA ASN A 181 -1.65 5.11 3.96
C ASN A 181 -1.02 4.29 5.10
N ALA A 182 -0.90 4.90 6.29
CA ALA A 182 -0.24 4.30 7.46
C ALA A 182 -1.02 4.46 8.79
N ARG A 183 -2.26 4.97 8.72
CA ARG A 183 -3.17 5.17 9.87
C ARG A 183 -3.73 3.86 10.41
N PHE A 184 -4.21 3.00 9.53
CA PHE A 184 -4.69 1.66 9.88
C PHE A 184 -3.59 0.65 9.57
N CYS A 185 -3.39 -0.32 10.46
CA CYS A 185 -2.27 -1.26 10.36
C CYS A 185 -2.42 -2.22 9.16
N TRP A 186 -3.59 -2.84 9.04
CA TRP A 186 -3.80 -3.99 8.16
C TRP A 186 -4.05 -3.61 6.70
N ASN A 187 -4.75 -2.50 6.46
CA ASN A 187 -4.74 -1.64 5.27
C ASN A 187 -4.22 -2.23 3.92
N GLY A 188 -4.86 -3.27 3.41
CA GLY A 188 -4.56 -3.93 2.13
C GLY A 188 -3.58 -5.11 2.17
N PHE A 189 -2.92 -5.40 3.29
CA PHE A 189 -1.98 -6.52 3.43
C PHE A 189 -2.68 -7.88 3.34
N MET A 190 -3.84 -8.05 3.96
CA MET A 190 -4.62 -9.29 3.89
C MET A 190 -5.29 -9.44 2.52
N LEU A 191 -5.64 -8.32 1.88
CA LEU A 191 -6.15 -8.26 0.52
C LEU A 191 -5.11 -8.75 -0.51
N ILE A 192 -3.86 -8.24 -0.49
CA ILE A 192 -2.81 -8.77 -1.38
C ILE A 192 -2.47 -10.23 -1.06
N ARG A 193 -2.41 -10.61 0.23
CA ARG A 193 -2.20 -12.01 0.64
C ARG A 193 -3.27 -12.93 0.02
N GLY A 194 -4.54 -12.60 0.19
CA GLY A 194 -5.65 -13.39 -0.34
C GLY A 194 -5.61 -13.51 -1.86
N GLY A 195 -5.37 -12.39 -2.56
CA GLY A 195 -5.26 -12.37 -4.02
C GLY A 195 -4.11 -13.22 -4.56
N GLN A 196 -2.89 -13.06 -4.00
CA GLN A 196 -1.73 -13.87 -4.41
C GLN A 196 -1.98 -15.37 -4.18
N LYS A 197 -2.66 -15.74 -3.10
CA LYS A 197 -3.05 -17.14 -2.84
C LYS A 197 -4.11 -17.65 -3.80
N GLY A 198 -5.09 -16.82 -4.17
CA GLY A 198 -6.11 -17.13 -5.17
C GLY A 198 -5.53 -17.62 -6.50
N LEU A 199 -4.36 -17.13 -6.91
CA LEU A 199 -3.66 -17.59 -8.13
C LEU A 199 -3.25 -19.08 -8.12
N SER A 200 -3.31 -19.77 -6.97
CA SER A 200 -3.08 -21.22 -6.91
C SER A 200 -4.07 -22.01 -7.78
N THR A 201 -5.26 -21.48 -8.04
CA THR A 201 -6.27 -22.12 -8.92
C THR A 201 -5.89 -22.16 -10.41
N PHE A 202 -4.76 -21.54 -10.79
CA PHE A 202 -4.29 -21.43 -12.17
C PHE A 202 -2.92 -22.09 -12.42
N ASP A 203 -2.34 -22.79 -11.44
CA ASP A 203 -1.04 -23.48 -11.55
C ASP A 203 0.10 -22.60 -12.11
N VAL A 204 0.16 -21.32 -11.71
CA VAL A 204 1.09 -20.31 -12.27
C VAL A 204 2.55 -20.77 -12.39
N GLU A 205 3.01 -21.60 -11.46
CA GLU A 205 4.37 -22.15 -11.44
C GLU A 205 4.66 -23.14 -12.57
N SER A 206 3.68 -23.94 -12.99
CA SER A 206 3.84 -24.88 -14.12
C SER A 206 3.98 -24.14 -15.46
N ARG A 207 3.46 -22.91 -15.52
CA ARG A 207 3.43 -22.01 -16.68
C ARG A 207 4.70 -21.16 -16.81
N GLY A 208 5.69 -21.34 -15.92
CA GLY A 208 6.91 -20.54 -15.88
C GLY A 208 6.71 -19.14 -15.30
N LEU A 209 5.68 -18.93 -14.48
CA LEU A 209 5.50 -17.71 -13.69
C LEU A 209 5.82 -17.99 -12.20
N ILE A 210 5.99 -16.91 -11.44
CA ILE A 210 5.98 -16.88 -9.97
C ILE A 210 5.09 -15.74 -9.49
N ARG A 211 4.66 -15.78 -8.22
CA ARG A 211 4.01 -14.65 -7.56
C ARG A 211 5.02 -13.51 -7.40
N ALA A 212 4.64 -12.27 -7.71
CA ALA A 212 5.51 -11.09 -7.51
C ALA A 212 5.69 -10.71 -6.02
N THR A 213 4.81 -11.22 -5.15
CA THR A 213 4.79 -10.97 -3.72
C THR A 213 4.43 -12.28 -3.02
N ASP A 214 5.21 -12.70 -2.02
CA ASP A 214 4.93 -13.91 -1.27
C ASP A 214 3.83 -13.64 -0.22
N PRO A 215 2.68 -14.32 -0.30
CA PRO A 215 1.60 -14.12 0.65
C PRO A 215 1.93 -14.60 2.08
N ASP A 216 2.79 -15.61 2.25
CA ASP A 216 2.60 -16.58 3.34
C ASP A 216 3.83 -17.04 4.13
N THR A 217 5.09 -16.77 3.75
CA THR A 217 6.31 -17.45 4.29
C THR A 217 6.66 -17.28 5.79
N VAL A 218 5.77 -17.74 6.65
CA VAL A 218 6.07 -18.31 7.97
C VAL A 218 6.64 -19.71 7.74
N SER A 219 7.90 -19.77 7.31
CA SER A 219 8.62 -21.06 7.31
C SER A 219 8.64 -21.64 8.72
N SER A 220 8.56 -22.95 8.84
CA SER A 220 8.75 -23.68 10.11
C SER A 220 10.08 -23.34 10.82
N THR A 221 11.04 -22.78 10.09
CA THR A 221 12.29 -22.16 10.60
C THR A 221 12.07 -21.01 11.59
N TRP A 222 10.87 -20.39 11.69
CA TRP A 222 10.63 -19.27 12.63
C TRP A 222 10.90 -19.64 14.10
N LYS A 223 10.89 -20.94 14.45
CA LYS A 223 11.27 -21.45 15.78
C LYS A 223 12.77 -21.75 15.96
N LYS A 224 13.60 -21.73 14.90
CA LYS A 224 15.04 -22.04 14.96
C LYS A 224 15.89 -21.27 13.93
N ASN A 225 16.62 -20.30 14.46
CA ASN A 225 17.86 -19.70 13.94
C ASN A 225 17.75 -18.70 12.77
N ASN A 226 18.38 -17.53 12.99
CA ASN A 226 18.96 -16.71 11.94
C ASN A 226 20.07 -17.48 11.20
N TYR A 227 20.43 -17.03 9.99
CA TYR A 227 21.34 -17.68 9.03
C TYR A 227 20.82 -19.01 8.44
N PHE A 228 20.16 -18.95 7.27
CA PHE A 228 20.44 -19.82 6.10
C PHE A 228 19.62 -19.50 4.82
N ASP A 229 19.23 -18.24 4.58
CA ASP A 229 18.36 -17.84 3.44
C ASP A 229 19.14 -17.01 2.37
N LYS A 230 20.39 -17.41 2.05
CA LYS A 230 21.35 -16.60 1.23
C LYS A 230 21.67 -17.18 -0.16
N PHE A 231 20.94 -18.21 -0.62
CA PHE A 231 21.27 -18.96 -1.84
C PHE A 231 20.09 -19.21 -2.81
N LEU A 232 18.97 -18.51 -2.62
CA LEU A 232 17.97 -18.31 -3.67
C LEU A 232 18.00 -16.84 -4.08
N THR A 233 18.46 -16.56 -5.31
CA THR A 233 18.73 -15.21 -5.84
C THR A 233 17.47 -14.46 -6.30
N ILE A 234 16.35 -14.64 -5.60
CA ILE A 234 15.15 -13.83 -5.71
C ILE A 234 14.69 -13.53 -4.28
N PRO A 235 14.66 -12.27 -3.82
CA PRO A 235 14.03 -11.92 -2.56
C PRO A 235 12.54 -12.26 -2.63
N GLN A 236 12.13 -13.37 -2.01
CA GLN A 236 10.71 -13.63 -1.76
C GLN A 236 10.26 -12.62 -0.70
N LEU A 237 9.44 -11.65 -1.10
CA LEU A 237 9.01 -10.54 -0.25
C LEU A 237 7.72 -10.92 0.51
N LYS A 238 7.77 -10.92 1.84
CA LYS A 238 6.94 -11.81 2.68
C LYS A 238 5.87 -11.05 3.46
N ILE A 239 4.63 -11.01 2.94
CA ILE A 239 3.53 -10.21 3.51
C ILE A 239 3.13 -10.68 4.92
N ALA A 240 2.81 -11.97 5.11
CA ALA A 240 2.34 -12.47 6.40
C ALA A 240 3.41 -12.35 7.50
N SER A 241 4.65 -12.76 7.25
CA SER A 241 5.72 -12.64 8.25
C SER A 241 6.11 -11.17 8.52
N GLY A 242 5.91 -10.28 7.55
CA GLY A 242 6.05 -8.84 7.75
C GLY A 242 5.06 -8.30 8.77
N LEU A 243 3.77 -8.61 8.62
CA LEU A 243 2.74 -8.24 9.61
C LEU A 243 3.02 -8.85 11.00
N LEU A 244 3.41 -10.12 11.07
CA LEU A 244 3.73 -10.79 12.33
C LEU A 244 4.99 -10.23 13.01
N GLY A 245 5.84 -9.49 12.28
CA GLY A 245 7.03 -8.81 12.81
C GLY A 245 6.76 -7.48 13.51
N LEU A 246 5.51 -7.00 13.52
CA LEU A 246 5.11 -5.75 14.20
C LEU A 246 5.02 -5.90 15.73
N PHE A 247 4.60 -7.07 16.19
CA PHE A 247 4.18 -7.37 17.56
C PHE A 247 4.81 -8.67 18.07
N ASP A 248 4.66 -8.99 19.35
CA ASP A 248 5.12 -10.25 19.94
C ASP A 248 3.98 -11.30 19.89
N PRO A 249 4.07 -12.36 19.07
CA PRO A 249 3.04 -13.39 19.01
C PRO A 249 2.95 -14.26 20.28
N GLY A 250 3.87 -14.09 21.24
CA GLY A 250 3.78 -14.67 22.58
C GLY A 250 2.91 -13.87 23.56
N GLN A 251 2.43 -12.67 23.19
CA GLN A 251 1.66 -11.78 24.05
C GLN A 251 0.20 -11.63 23.58
N PRO A 252 -0.74 -11.30 24.50
CA PRO A 252 -2.10 -10.90 24.12
C PRO A 252 -2.10 -9.66 23.22
N LEU A 253 -2.83 -9.74 22.11
CA LEU A 253 -2.95 -8.71 21.09
C LEU A 253 -4.34 -8.04 21.15
N HIS A 254 -4.40 -6.79 21.61
CA HIS A 254 -5.65 -6.03 21.72
C HIS A 254 -5.85 -5.12 20.49
N LEU A 255 -6.92 -5.34 19.74
CA LEU A 255 -7.33 -4.50 18.61
C LEU A 255 -8.46 -3.57 19.06
N VAL A 256 -8.18 -2.27 19.19
CA VAL A 256 -9.21 -1.26 19.53
C VAL A 256 -9.90 -0.82 18.24
N LYS A 257 -11.20 -1.08 18.12
CA LYS A 257 -12.00 -0.77 16.93
C LYS A 257 -13.08 0.26 17.21
N GLY A 258 -13.25 1.18 16.27
CA GLY A 258 -14.30 2.21 16.29
C GLY A 258 -15.19 2.15 15.06
N LYS A 259 -15.64 3.30 14.58
CA LYS A 259 -16.59 3.45 13.46
C LYS A 259 -16.03 3.08 12.08
N GLU A 260 -14.71 3.04 11.90
CA GLU A 260 -14.13 2.57 10.63
C GLU A 260 -14.56 1.11 10.40
N HIS A 261 -15.16 0.83 9.23
CA HIS A 261 -15.64 -0.50 8.89
C HIS A 261 -14.51 -1.54 8.97
N GLY A 262 -13.32 -1.17 8.49
CA GLY A 262 -12.09 -1.98 8.58
C GLY A 262 -12.12 -3.14 7.58
N TYR A 263 -11.29 -3.04 6.54
CA TYR A 263 -11.28 -4.02 5.45
C TYR A 263 -10.52 -5.29 5.85
N ASP A 264 -9.22 -5.14 6.14
CA ASP A 264 -8.33 -6.26 6.40
C ASP A 264 -8.38 -6.78 7.84
N ILE A 265 -8.91 -6.00 8.80
CA ILE A 265 -8.89 -6.36 10.23
C ILE A 265 -9.55 -7.71 10.52
N PHE A 266 -10.72 -7.98 9.94
CA PHE A 266 -11.43 -9.25 10.15
C PHE A 266 -10.75 -10.42 9.43
N MET A 267 -10.16 -10.18 8.24
CA MET A 267 -9.32 -11.16 7.54
C MET A 267 -8.08 -11.52 8.39
N PHE A 268 -7.47 -10.51 9.03
CA PHE A 268 -6.34 -10.71 9.94
C PHE A 268 -6.76 -11.46 11.20
N MET A 269 -7.93 -11.17 11.78
CA MET A 269 -8.47 -11.95 12.91
C MET A 269 -8.67 -13.43 12.56
N GLU A 270 -9.12 -13.74 11.34
CA GLU A 270 -9.17 -15.12 10.84
C GLU A 270 -7.77 -15.76 10.75
N LEU A 271 -6.76 -15.03 10.23
CA LEU A 271 -5.38 -15.51 10.16
C LEU A 271 -4.78 -15.73 11.56
N ALA A 272 -4.97 -14.78 12.47
CA ALA A 272 -4.52 -14.86 13.86
C ALA A 272 -5.11 -16.10 14.57
N LYS A 273 -6.41 -16.37 14.38
CA LYS A 273 -7.06 -17.58 14.89
C LYS A 273 -6.50 -18.86 14.24
N LYS A 274 -6.23 -18.86 12.93
CA LYS A 274 -5.58 -19.99 12.22
C LYS A 274 -4.14 -20.24 12.70
N LEU A 275 -3.45 -19.21 13.19
CA LEU A 275 -2.09 -19.27 13.75
C LEU A 275 -2.04 -19.52 15.26
N GLY A 276 -3.18 -19.52 15.96
CA GLY A 276 -3.26 -19.71 17.41
C GLY A 276 -2.80 -18.49 18.24
N LEU A 277 -2.82 -17.28 17.67
CA LEU A 277 -2.52 -16.05 18.40
C LEU A 277 -3.65 -15.69 19.37
N ASN A 278 -3.30 -15.24 20.58
CA ASN A 278 -4.27 -14.69 21.52
C ASN A 278 -4.63 -13.24 21.10
N LEU A 279 -5.80 -13.06 20.50
CA LEU A 279 -6.27 -11.80 19.95
C LEU A 279 -7.63 -11.43 20.54
N ARG A 280 -7.76 -10.22 21.07
CA ARG A 280 -9.04 -9.62 21.47
C ARG A 280 -9.38 -8.40 20.65
N LEU A 281 -10.61 -8.36 20.14
CA LEU A 281 -11.23 -7.15 19.58
C LEU A 281 -11.97 -6.43 20.71
N ILE A 282 -11.68 -5.15 20.92
CA ILE A 282 -12.26 -4.32 21.99
C ILE A 282 -12.67 -2.94 21.45
N ASN A 283 -13.56 -2.28 22.18
CA ASN A 283 -13.99 -0.90 21.93
C ASN A 283 -13.10 0.08 22.73
N PRO A 284 -13.09 1.38 22.40
CA PRO A 284 -12.41 2.38 23.23
C PRO A 284 -12.92 2.44 24.67
N ASP A 285 -14.23 2.25 24.85
CA ASP A 285 -14.92 2.33 26.15
C ASP A 285 -14.62 1.12 27.06
N ASP A 286 -14.01 0.06 26.53
CA ASP A 286 -13.55 -1.10 27.32
C ASP A 286 -12.21 -0.83 28.04
N LEU A 287 -11.50 0.25 27.70
CA LEU A 287 -10.16 0.54 28.22
C LEU A 287 -10.20 1.16 29.63
N ARG A 288 -9.23 0.81 30.47
CA ARG A 288 -9.05 1.31 31.84
C ARG A 288 -7.59 1.69 32.08
N ILE A 289 -7.35 2.69 32.92
CA ILE A 289 -6.02 3.05 33.40
C ILE A 289 -6.05 2.88 34.92
N LEU A 290 -5.10 2.10 35.43
CA LEU A 290 -4.98 1.81 36.87
C LEU A 290 -3.59 2.24 37.37
N PRO A 291 -3.47 2.69 38.62
CA PRO A 291 -2.17 2.87 39.27
C PRO A 291 -1.38 1.57 39.28
N ASP A 292 -0.08 1.65 39.06
CA ASP A 292 0.84 0.50 39.12
C ASP A 292 2.26 1.00 39.41
N GLU A 293 2.77 0.75 40.62
CA GLU A 293 4.13 1.16 41.03
C GLU A 293 5.24 0.41 40.26
N ALA A 294 4.94 -0.77 39.72
CA ALA A 294 5.83 -1.49 38.79
C ALA A 294 5.60 -1.09 37.32
N GLY A 295 4.57 -0.27 37.07
CA GLY A 295 4.18 0.20 35.75
C GLY A 295 5.15 1.24 35.20
N VAL A 296 5.34 1.19 33.88
CA VAL A 296 6.34 1.96 33.10
C VAL A 296 6.35 3.47 33.41
N ASN A 297 5.22 4.05 33.81
CA ASN A 297 5.13 5.43 34.30
C ASN A 297 4.25 5.59 35.56
N GLY A 298 4.26 4.60 36.46
CA GLY A 298 3.38 4.58 37.64
C GLY A 298 1.92 4.20 37.34
N SER A 299 1.65 3.68 36.14
CA SER A 299 0.32 3.29 35.68
C SER A 299 0.37 2.17 34.65
N LYS A 300 -0.72 1.39 34.57
CA LYS A 300 -0.91 0.36 33.56
C LYS A 300 -2.21 0.51 32.78
N LEU A 301 -2.16 0.11 31.51
CA LEU A 301 -3.32 0.01 30.63
C LEU A 301 -3.97 -1.37 30.77
N CYS A 302 -5.27 -1.38 31.06
CA CYS A 302 -6.08 -2.58 31.14
C CYS A 302 -7.27 -2.46 30.18
N CYS A 303 -8.00 -3.55 29.98
CA CYS A 303 -9.33 -3.52 29.39
C CYS A 303 -10.29 -4.46 30.14
N LEU A 304 -11.60 -4.25 29.98
CA LEU A 304 -12.61 -5.16 30.51
C LEU A 304 -12.32 -6.59 30.05
N ALA A 305 -12.29 -7.52 31.00
CA ALA A 305 -11.96 -8.92 30.77
C ALA A 305 -13.00 -9.60 29.87
N SER A 306 -12.56 -10.59 29.09
CA SER A 306 -13.50 -11.57 28.52
C SER A 306 -13.94 -12.56 29.60
N THR A 307 -15.06 -13.26 29.39
CA THR A 307 -15.61 -14.27 30.34
C THR A 307 -14.60 -15.38 30.68
N ASP A 308 -13.67 -15.65 29.79
CA ASP A 308 -12.71 -16.74 29.84
C ASP A 308 -11.25 -16.24 29.99
N ALA A 309 -11.08 -14.98 30.45
CA ALA A 309 -9.81 -14.28 30.55
C ALA A 309 -8.88 -14.86 31.65
N ILE A 310 -7.94 -15.69 31.24
CA ILE A 310 -6.86 -16.18 32.12
C ILE A 310 -5.95 -15.00 32.52
N GLY A 311 -5.75 -14.81 33.83
CA GLY A 311 -4.95 -13.69 34.37
C GLY A 311 -5.74 -12.39 34.58
N SER A 312 -7.07 -12.42 34.43
CA SER A 312 -7.92 -11.31 34.83
C SER A 312 -7.97 -11.09 36.35
N PHE A 313 -8.25 -9.87 36.77
CA PHE A 313 -8.35 -9.44 38.16
C PHE A 313 -9.48 -8.42 38.35
N VAL A 314 -9.86 -8.15 39.60
CA VAL A 314 -10.98 -7.24 39.94
C VAL A 314 -10.42 -5.90 40.40
N THR A 315 -10.96 -4.79 39.88
CA THR A 315 -10.61 -3.43 40.32
C THR A 315 -11.32 -3.04 41.62
N GLU A 316 -10.88 -1.96 42.27
CA GLU A 316 -11.59 -1.38 43.43
C GLU A 316 -13.05 -0.97 43.11
N ALA A 317 -13.34 -0.69 41.83
CA ALA A 317 -14.69 -0.40 41.34
C ALA A 317 -15.54 -1.66 41.08
N GLY A 318 -14.99 -2.87 41.30
CA GLY A 318 -15.66 -4.15 41.05
C GLY A 318 -15.66 -4.62 39.59
N GLU A 319 -14.96 -3.92 38.69
CA GLU A 319 -14.83 -4.33 37.28
C GLU A 319 -13.81 -5.47 37.15
N VAL A 320 -14.13 -6.50 36.36
CA VAL A 320 -13.16 -7.54 36.00
C VAL A 320 -12.38 -7.09 34.76
N VAL A 321 -11.06 -7.03 34.87
CA VAL A 321 -10.16 -6.49 33.84
C VAL A 321 -8.95 -7.39 33.61
N GLU A 322 -8.27 -7.20 32.48
CA GLU A 322 -6.99 -7.83 32.15
C GLU A 322 -6.01 -6.79 31.59
N ASP A 323 -4.72 -7.10 31.64
CA ASP A 323 -3.67 -6.16 31.22
C ASP A 323 -3.49 -6.10 29.69
N VAL A 324 -3.35 -4.88 29.17
CA VAL A 324 -3.08 -4.62 27.76
C VAL A 324 -1.58 -4.46 27.59
N HIS A 325 -0.94 -5.48 27.00
CA HIS A 325 0.50 -5.48 26.74
C HIS A 325 0.84 -4.83 25.39
N GLN A 326 0.04 -5.12 24.35
CA GLN A 326 0.29 -4.65 22.98
C GLN A 326 -1.02 -4.31 22.28
N ILE A 327 -1.05 -3.17 21.58
CA ILE A 327 -2.31 -2.59 21.10
C ILE A 327 -2.24 -2.13 19.64
N CYS A 328 -3.37 -2.25 18.93
CA CYS A 328 -3.59 -1.71 17.58
C CYS A 328 -4.81 -0.78 17.57
N LEU A 329 -4.79 0.23 16.70
CA LEU A 329 -5.91 1.16 16.54
C LEU A 329 -6.54 1.03 15.14
N GLU A 330 -7.80 0.61 15.10
CA GLU A 330 -8.70 0.72 13.94
C GLU A 330 -9.72 1.84 14.22
N LEU A 331 -9.18 3.03 14.55
CA LEU A 331 -9.92 4.23 14.97
C LEU A 331 -9.75 5.38 13.98
N HIS A 332 -10.79 6.18 13.77
CA HIS A 332 -10.62 7.47 13.13
C HIS A 332 -9.89 8.46 14.07
N GLN A 333 -9.17 9.43 13.49
CA GLN A 333 -8.41 10.43 14.26
C GLN A 333 -9.29 11.20 15.27
N HIS A 334 -10.55 11.48 14.94
CA HIS A 334 -11.48 12.12 15.88
C HIS A 334 -11.86 11.22 17.08
N GLU A 335 -11.94 9.90 16.89
CA GLU A 335 -12.24 8.92 17.94
C GLU A 335 -11.04 8.78 18.89
N PHE A 336 -9.83 8.66 18.33
CA PHE A 336 -8.59 8.69 19.12
C PHE A 336 -8.43 10.02 19.89
N ARG A 337 -8.82 11.15 19.29
CA ARG A 337 -8.76 12.49 19.90
C ARG A 337 -9.79 12.70 21.02
N SER A 338 -10.92 11.99 20.99
CA SER A 338 -11.92 11.99 22.08
C SER A 338 -11.50 11.18 23.31
N LEU A 339 -10.48 10.31 23.20
CA LEU A 339 -9.89 9.64 24.36
C LEU A 339 -9.25 10.65 25.32
N GLY A 340 -9.21 10.29 26.61
CA GLY A 340 -8.48 11.06 27.62
C GLY A 340 -6.99 11.13 27.31
N SER A 341 -6.33 12.23 27.69
CA SER A 341 -4.91 12.47 27.38
C SER A 341 -3.99 11.38 27.95
N GLU A 342 -4.24 10.89 29.17
CA GLU A 342 -3.48 9.77 29.73
C GLU A 342 -3.71 8.47 28.96
N LEU A 343 -4.94 8.21 28.47
CA LEU A 343 -5.22 7.03 27.66
C LEU A 343 -4.43 7.06 26.34
N GLN A 344 -4.30 8.23 25.72
CA GLN A 344 -3.50 8.41 24.51
C GLN A 344 -2.00 8.10 24.73
N LYS A 345 -1.44 8.48 25.89
CA LYS A 345 -0.05 8.13 26.27
C LYS A 345 0.12 6.64 26.57
N GLN A 346 -0.79 6.07 27.37
CA GLN A 346 -0.75 4.65 27.73
C GLN A 346 -0.88 3.75 26.49
N ILE A 347 -1.63 4.20 25.49
CA ILE A 347 -1.67 3.61 24.15
C ILE A 347 -0.35 3.82 23.41
N SER A 348 0.23 5.02 23.39
CA SER A 348 1.45 5.29 22.59
C SER A 348 2.68 4.50 23.04
N ILE A 349 2.81 4.18 24.33
CA ILE A 349 3.84 3.26 24.86
C ILE A 349 3.71 1.85 24.24
N ARG A 350 2.46 1.40 24.02
CA ARG A 350 2.11 0.00 23.71
C ARG A 350 1.75 -0.25 22.25
N CYS A 351 1.45 0.80 21.48
CA CYS A 351 0.98 0.69 20.10
C CYS A 351 2.13 0.26 19.18
N PHE A 352 1.91 -0.79 18.39
CA PHE A 352 2.93 -1.28 17.45
C PHE A 352 2.88 -0.59 16.09
N ASN A 353 1.73 -0.03 15.71
CA ASN A 353 1.65 0.95 14.64
C ASN A 353 1.88 2.35 15.25
N ASP A 354 3.06 2.93 15.03
CA ASP A 354 3.54 4.07 15.80
C ASP A 354 2.69 5.34 15.59
N LEU A 355 2.47 6.13 16.65
CA LEU A 355 1.62 7.32 16.54
C LEU A 355 2.26 8.45 15.71
N ARG A 356 3.59 8.54 15.65
CA ARG A 356 4.31 9.43 14.73
C ARG A 356 4.04 9.02 13.29
N THR A 357 4.01 7.72 12.99
CA THR A 357 3.56 7.20 11.69
C THR A 357 2.08 7.55 11.40
N MET A 358 1.17 7.31 12.35
CA MET A 358 -0.26 7.55 12.16
C MET A 358 -0.66 9.04 12.03
N LEU A 359 0.12 9.95 12.63
CA LEU A 359 -0.19 11.39 12.69
C LEU A 359 0.70 12.26 11.79
N LEU A 360 1.95 11.85 11.52
CA LEU A 360 2.88 12.56 10.62
C LEU A 360 2.92 11.92 9.23
N VAL A 361 3.32 10.65 9.14
CA VAL A 361 3.62 9.99 7.85
C VAL A 361 2.39 9.80 6.97
N HIS A 362 1.22 9.62 7.57
CA HIS A 362 -0.04 9.54 6.85
C HIS A 362 -0.55 10.90 6.31
N ASP A 363 -0.05 12.03 6.81
CA ASP A 363 -0.45 13.36 6.34
C ASP A 363 0.20 13.64 4.98
N LYS A 364 -0.58 14.02 3.97
CA LYS A 364 -0.04 14.21 2.60
C LYS A 364 0.96 15.36 2.50
N ARG A 365 1.03 16.25 3.50
CA ARG A 365 2.09 17.25 3.64
C ARG A 365 3.48 16.60 3.77
N MET A 366 3.59 15.39 4.32
CA MET A 366 4.85 14.63 4.38
C MET A 366 5.50 14.45 2.99
N LEU A 367 4.71 14.23 1.93
CA LEU A 367 5.24 14.10 0.56
C LEU A 367 5.81 15.41 0.00
N GLY A 368 5.30 16.57 0.43
CA GLY A 368 5.89 17.87 0.11
C GLY A 368 7.19 18.09 0.90
N ILE A 369 7.14 17.83 2.21
CA ILE A 369 8.30 17.96 3.10
C ILE A 369 9.48 17.12 2.61
N ILE A 370 9.30 15.82 2.34
CA ILE A 370 10.38 14.94 1.85
C ILE A 370 11.06 15.52 0.60
N ARG A 371 10.29 16.11 -0.33
CA ARG A 371 10.81 16.68 -1.58
C ARG A 371 11.56 17.99 -1.37
N GLU A 372 11.12 18.83 -0.43
CA GLU A 372 11.83 20.05 -0.02
C GLU A 372 13.13 19.70 0.75
N GLU A 373 13.09 18.68 1.61
CA GLU A 373 14.21 18.23 2.45
C GLU A 373 15.36 17.54 1.69
N LEU A 374 15.19 17.18 0.40
CA LEU A 374 16.21 16.44 -0.36
C LEU A 374 17.58 17.15 -0.39
N GLY A 375 17.62 18.48 -0.24
CA GLY A 375 18.87 19.24 -0.05
C GLY A 375 19.57 18.90 1.27
N SER A 376 18.86 19.04 2.39
CA SER A 376 19.32 18.75 3.76
C SER A 376 19.69 17.27 3.95
N LEU A 377 18.84 16.36 3.46
CA LEU A 377 19.08 14.91 3.51
C LEU A 377 20.37 14.49 2.78
N LYS A 378 20.70 15.14 1.66
CA LYS A 378 21.98 14.94 0.95
C LYS A 378 23.17 15.57 1.66
N SER A 379 23.07 16.82 2.13
CA SER A 379 24.21 17.51 2.76
C SER A 379 24.63 16.85 4.07
N ARG A 380 23.65 16.37 4.86
CA ARG A 380 23.86 15.60 6.09
C ARG A 380 24.12 14.10 5.84
N ARG A 381 24.17 13.65 4.57
CA ARG A 381 24.48 12.28 4.13
C ARG A 381 23.51 11.19 4.64
N VAL A 382 22.27 11.56 4.92
CA VAL A 382 21.18 10.63 5.28
C VAL A 382 20.83 9.74 4.07
N ILE A 383 20.83 10.34 2.88
CA ILE A 383 20.58 9.66 1.61
C ILE A 383 21.69 9.96 0.60
N SER A 384 21.95 9.00 -0.28
CA SER A 384 22.83 9.18 -1.44
C SER A 384 22.20 10.09 -2.51
N ILE A 385 23.01 10.52 -3.49
CA ILE A 385 22.53 11.29 -4.64
C ILE A 385 21.53 10.47 -5.47
N ASP A 386 21.75 9.17 -5.64
CA ASP A 386 20.84 8.27 -6.34
C ASP A 386 19.50 8.14 -5.60
N GLN A 387 19.51 7.88 -4.29
CA GLN A 387 18.29 7.84 -3.47
C GLN A 387 17.53 9.18 -3.47
N ALA A 388 18.23 10.32 -3.44
CA ALA A 388 17.59 11.63 -3.57
C ALA A 388 16.95 11.84 -4.95
N ASN A 389 17.58 11.38 -6.03
CA ASN A 389 17.00 11.42 -7.37
C ASN A 389 15.80 10.47 -7.48
N ARG A 390 15.86 9.28 -6.86
CA ARG A 390 14.72 8.34 -6.75
C ARG A 390 13.54 8.96 -6.00
N LEU A 391 13.76 9.73 -4.94
CA LEU A 391 12.67 10.44 -4.24
C LEU A 391 12.13 11.62 -5.06
N ALA A 392 13.00 12.40 -5.70
CA ALA A 392 12.60 13.51 -6.57
C ALA A 392 11.71 13.04 -7.74
N ASN A 393 12.03 11.88 -8.31
CA ASN A 393 11.31 11.26 -9.41
C ASN A 393 10.15 10.35 -8.95
N GLY A 394 10.28 9.68 -7.81
CA GLY A 394 9.32 8.69 -7.30
C GLY A 394 8.21 9.26 -6.41
N ILE A 395 8.24 10.54 -6.06
CA ILE A 395 7.16 11.20 -5.30
C ILE A 395 6.45 12.23 -6.19
N ALA A 396 5.12 12.18 -6.22
CA ALA A 396 4.28 13.13 -6.92
C ALA A 396 4.48 14.56 -6.37
N HIS A 397 4.69 15.53 -7.26
CA HIS A 397 4.99 16.92 -6.89
C HIS A 397 3.86 17.50 -6.03
N THR A 398 4.12 17.65 -4.74
CA THR A 398 3.16 18.10 -3.73
C THR A 398 3.64 19.41 -3.11
N VAL A 399 2.81 20.44 -3.20
CA VAL A 399 3.08 21.80 -2.71
C VAL A 399 2.41 21.97 -1.35
N LEU A 400 3.18 22.48 -0.37
CA LEU A 400 2.69 22.72 0.97
C LEU A 400 1.86 24.02 1.06
N PRO A 401 0.77 24.02 1.86
CA PRO A 401 0.21 25.23 2.45
C PRO A 401 1.28 26.17 3.01
N GLY A 402 1.11 27.48 2.84
CA GLY A 402 2.05 28.51 3.29
C GLY A 402 3.44 28.51 2.62
N SER A 403 3.72 27.65 1.64
CA SER A 403 5.02 27.64 0.94
C SER A 403 5.17 28.78 -0.06
N SER A 404 6.41 29.21 -0.31
CA SER A 404 6.77 30.15 -1.39
C SER A 404 6.28 29.69 -2.76
N THR A 405 6.29 28.37 -3.00
CA THR A 405 5.77 27.76 -4.23
C THR A 405 4.25 27.93 -4.37
N LEU A 406 3.50 27.83 -3.26
CA LEU A 406 2.07 28.11 -3.28
C LEU A 406 1.79 29.59 -3.61
N PHE A 407 2.50 30.53 -2.98
CA PHE A 407 2.33 31.96 -3.27
C PHE A 407 2.66 32.30 -4.73
N ALA A 408 3.67 31.66 -5.32
CA ALA A 408 3.99 31.81 -6.75
C ALA A 408 2.88 31.25 -7.66
N LEU A 409 2.34 30.07 -7.36
CA LEU A 409 1.24 29.46 -8.12
C LEU A 409 -0.07 30.24 -8.00
N GLU A 410 -0.36 30.83 -6.83
CA GLU A 410 -1.50 31.70 -6.62
C GLU A 410 -1.39 32.98 -7.46
N GLN A 411 -0.24 33.64 -7.45
CA GLN A 411 0.01 34.80 -8.34
C GLN A 411 -0.15 34.44 -9.82
N GLN A 412 0.42 33.32 -10.27
CA GLN A 412 0.29 32.85 -11.66
C GLN A 412 -1.16 32.50 -12.04
N SER A 413 -1.97 32.01 -11.09
CA SER A 413 -3.38 31.66 -11.33
C SER A 413 -4.27 32.87 -11.66
N HIS A 414 -3.92 34.08 -11.19
CA HIS A 414 -4.62 35.31 -11.60
C HIS A 414 -4.36 35.69 -13.07
N PHE A 415 -3.28 35.18 -13.68
CA PHE A 415 -2.91 35.43 -15.08
C PHE A 415 -3.16 34.23 -16.01
N SER A 416 -3.56 33.07 -15.47
CA SER A 416 -3.79 31.85 -16.23
C SER A 416 -4.89 30.99 -15.61
N GLU A 417 -6.12 31.11 -16.13
CA GLU A 417 -7.27 30.30 -15.69
C GLU A 417 -7.12 28.80 -15.99
N THR A 418 -6.20 28.44 -16.89
CA THR A 418 -5.90 27.06 -17.27
C THR A 418 -4.87 26.40 -16.37
N LEU A 419 -4.02 27.16 -15.65
CA LEU A 419 -2.96 26.61 -14.78
C LEU A 419 -3.49 25.60 -13.76
N LYS A 420 -4.67 25.87 -13.19
CA LYS A 420 -5.34 24.96 -12.24
C LYS A 420 -5.51 23.54 -12.81
N ASN A 421 -5.70 23.40 -14.11
CA ASN A 421 -5.98 22.13 -14.77
C ASN A 421 -4.83 21.12 -14.63
N ASP A 422 -3.59 21.58 -14.41
CA ASP A 422 -2.41 20.73 -14.21
C ASP A 422 -2.23 20.25 -12.76
N TYR A 423 -3.21 20.51 -11.89
CA TYR A 423 -3.19 20.17 -10.47
C TYR A 423 -4.49 19.55 -9.99
N LEU A 424 -4.44 19.01 -8.77
CA LEU A 424 -5.58 18.56 -7.98
C LEU A 424 -5.33 18.83 -6.50
N LEU A 425 -6.39 19.17 -5.79
CA LEU A 425 -6.39 19.43 -4.35
C LEU A 425 -6.72 18.11 -3.62
N LYS A 426 -5.85 17.68 -2.69
CA LYS A 426 -6.11 16.52 -1.81
C LYS A 426 -6.27 16.98 -0.36
N PRO A 427 -7.34 16.59 0.37
CA PRO A 427 -7.42 16.82 1.80
C PRO A 427 -6.23 16.16 2.52
N THR A 428 -5.51 16.94 3.34
CA THR A 428 -4.26 16.53 4.02
C THR A 428 -4.35 15.15 4.66
N ARG A 429 -5.37 14.94 5.48
CA ARG A 429 -5.59 13.77 6.35
C ARG A 429 -6.73 12.84 5.91
N GLY A 430 -7.28 13.07 4.72
CA GLY A 430 -8.30 12.20 4.10
C GLY A 430 -7.71 10.91 3.53
N GLY A 431 -8.56 10.00 3.06
CA GLY A 431 -8.15 8.77 2.37
C GLY A 431 -9.26 8.26 1.46
N LYS A 432 -9.07 7.10 0.82
CA LYS A 432 -10.07 6.45 -0.07
C LYS A 432 -10.54 7.35 -1.24
N GLY A 433 -9.75 8.36 -1.61
CA GLY A 433 -10.08 9.37 -2.64
C GLY A 433 -11.11 10.44 -2.23
N ALA A 434 -11.62 10.40 -1.00
CA ALA A 434 -12.70 11.29 -0.57
C ALA A 434 -12.25 12.77 -0.48
N GLY A 435 -13.05 13.67 -1.06
CA GLY A 435 -12.81 15.12 -1.04
C GLY A 435 -11.67 15.61 -1.93
N ILE A 436 -11.15 14.79 -2.84
CA ILE A 436 -10.23 15.24 -3.89
C ILE A 436 -11.00 16.13 -4.88
N LEU A 437 -10.44 17.30 -5.22
CA LEU A 437 -10.96 18.19 -6.24
C LEU A 437 -9.95 18.27 -7.39
N PHE A 438 -10.36 17.92 -8.61
CA PHE A 438 -9.51 18.08 -9.80
C PHE A 438 -9.59 19.53 -10.30
N GLY A 439 -8.45 20.15 -10.61
CA GLY A 439 -8.42 21.57 -10.96
C GLY A 439 -9.16 21.90 -12.26
N ASP A 440 -9.26 20.94 -13.19
CA ASP A 440 -10.07 21.05 -14.42
C ASP A 440 -11.58 20.86 -14.20
N GLU A 441 -12.02 20.45 -13.00
CA GLU A 441 -13.44 20.26 -12.63
C GLU A 441 -14.01 21.39 -11.76
N ILE A 442 -13.18 22.31 -11.26
CA ILE A 442 -13.58 23.47 -10.42
C ILE A 442 -13.45 24.81 -11.16
N SER A 443 -14.22 25.81 -10.73
CA SER A 443 -14.14 27.17 -11.30
C SER A 443 -12.84 27.88 -10.92
N ASN A 444 -12.43 28.87 -11.71
CA ASN A 444 -11.24 29.67 -11.38
C ASN A 444 -11.42 30.49 -10.08
N SER A 445 -12.66 30.96 -9.80
CA SER A 445 -13.01 31.62 -8.54
C SER A 445 -12.90 30.71 -7.33
N ASP A 446 -13.38 29.46 -7.40
CA ASP A 446 -13.27 28.50 -6.30
C ASP A 446 -11.81 28.08 -6.07
N TRP A 447 -11.08 27.85 -7.16
CA TRP A 447 -9.64 27.60 -7.13
C TRP A 447 -8.87 28.71 -6.41
N LEU A 448 -9.03 29.97 -6.83
CA LEU A 448 -8.36 31.11 -6.21
C LEU A 448 -8.78 31.29 -4.75
N ALA A 449 -10.06 31.07 -4.41
CA ALA A 449 -10.54 31.12 -3.03
C ALA A 449 -9.90 30.03 -2.15
N ILE A 450 -9.78 28.80 -2.64
CA ILE A 450 -9.08 27.71 -1.92
C ILE A 450 -7.59 28.06 -1.77
N LEU A 451 -6.92 28.56 -2.82
CA LEU A 451 -5.53 29.00 -2.72
C LEU A 451 -5.33 30.11 -1.68
N GLN A 452 -6.26 31.07 -1.53
CA GLN A 452 -6.20 32.05 -0.43
C GLN A 452 -6.19 31.36 0.94
N THR A 453 -7.06 30.37 1.16
CA THR A 453 -7.14 29.68 2.45
C THR A 453 -5.88 28.85 2.76
N MET A 454 -5.25 28.29 1.72
CA MET A 454 -4.00 27.54 1.84
C MET A 454 -2.76 28.41 2.12
N LYS A 455 -2.87 29.76 2.11
CA LYS A 455 -1.77 30.66 2.51
C LYS A 455 -1.36 30.50 3.98
N SER A 456 -2.23 29.93 4.81
CA SER A 456 -1.89 29.46 6.16
C SER A 456 -1.67 27.93 6.15
N PRO A 457 -0.61 27.40 6.79
CA PRO A 457 -0.44 25.97 6.96
C PRO A 457 -1.28 25.37 8.09
N GLN A 458 -1.93 26.21 8.89
CA GLN A 458 -2.68 25.82 10.09
C GLN A 458 -3.91 24.96 9.80
N ILE A 459 -4.27 24.10 10.76
CA ILE A 459 -5.50 23.30 10.72
C ILE A 459 -6.58 24.02 11.53
N HIS A 460 -7.80 24.08 10.98
CA HIS A 460 -8.97 24.65 11.64
C HIS A 460 -10.13 23.64 11.55
N GLU A 461 -10.77 23.32 12.68
CA GLU A 461 -11.74 22.21 12.80
C GLU A 461 -12.91 22.26 11.79
N LYS A 462 -13.27 23.46 11.32
CA LYS A 462 -14.39 23.71 10.41
C LYS A 462 -13.98 23.89 8.94
N GLN A 463 -12.71 23.62 8.59
CA GLN A 463 -12.15 23.92 7.28
C GLN A 463 -11.27 22.78 6.78
N THR A 464 -11.55 22.29 5.56
CA THR A 464 -10.70 21.29 4.91
C THR A 464 -9.35 21.91 4.56
N SER A 465 -8.29 21.47 5.26
CA SER A 465 -6.91 21.74 4.87
C SER A 465 -6.53 20.82 3.71
N TYR A 466 -6.02 21.40 2.61
CA TYR A 466 -5.60 20.70 1.40
C TYR A 466 -4.08 20.74 1.23
N VAL A 467 -3.52 19.77 0.51
CA VAL A 467 -2.28 19.95 -0.27
C VAL A 467 -2.64 20.11 -1.74
N LEU A 468 -1.78 20.81 -2.49
CA LEU A 468 -1.88 20.86 -3.94
C LEU A 468 -0.89 19.88 -4.55
N GLN A 469 -1.37 18.93 -5.35
CA GLN A 469 -0.53 17.93 -6.01
C GLN A 469 -0.63 18.10 -7.53
N ARG A 470 0.50 18.03 -8.26
CA ARG A 470 0.48 18.05 -9.72
C ARG A 470 -0.32 16.85 -10.23
N LYS A 471 -1.20 17.08 -11.21
CA LYS A 471 -1.91 16.03 -11.95
C LYS A 471 -0.87 15.20 -12.73
N VAL A 472 -0.82 13.91 -12.42
CA VAL A 472 0.01 12.95 -13.15
C VAL A 472 -0.75 12.52 -14.40
N CYS A 473 -0.13 12.67 -15.57
CA CYS A 473 -0.71 12.29 -16.85
C CYS A 473 -0.53 10.78 -17.07
N GLN A 474 -1.39 9.99 -16.43
CA GLN A 474 -1.32 8.53 -16.49
C GLN A 474 -1.58 8.02 -17.92
N PRO A 475 -0.81 7.01 -18.40
CA PRO A 475 -1.25 6.20 -19.53
C PRO A 475 -2.53 5.43 -19.19
N PHE A 476 -3.26 5.01 -20.22
CA PHE A 476 -4.40 4.11 -20.08
C PHE A 476 -3.97 2.66 -20.31
N TYR A 477 -4.52 1.75 -19.52
CA TYR A 477 -4.37 0.31 -19.68
C TYR A 477 -5.71 -0.31 -20.08
N ASP A 478 -5.70 -1.26 -21.01
CA ASP A 478 -6.90 -1.98 -21.42
C ASP A 478 -7.17 -3.12 -20.43
N ILE A 479 -8.09 -2.88 -19.48
CA ILE A 479 -8.35 -3.76 -18.34
C ILE A 479 -9.75 -4.36 -18.45
N PHE A 480 -9.84 -5.68 -18.27
CA PHE A 480 -11.11 -6.36 -18.10
C PHE A 480 -11.70 -6.08 -16.71
N LEU A 481 -12.78 -5.28 -16.67
CA LEU A 481 -13.55 -4.97 -15.47
C LEU A 481 -14.68 -5.98 -15.29
N GLY A 482 -14.96 -6.36 -14.03
CA GLY A 482 -16.11 -7.18 -13.65
C GLY A 482 -16.36 -8.41 -14.53
N SER A 483 -17.48 -8.38 -15.26
CA SER A 483 -17.89 -9.40 -16.24
C SER A 483 -18.01 -8.85 -17.68
N ASP A 484 -17.49 -7.65 -17.94
CA ASP A 484 -17.70 -6.95 -19.22
C ASP A 484 -16.98 -7.67 -20.36
N ALA A 485 -17.63 -7.85 -21.51
CA ALA A 485 -17.10 -8.68 -22.60
C ALA A 485 -15.82 -8.11 -23.24
N SER A 486 -15.77 -6.79 -23.44
CA SER A 486 -14.59 -6.04 -23.89
C SER A 486 -13.82 -5.44 -22.70
N PRO A 487 -12.50 -5.19 -22.82
CA PRO A 487 -11.78 -4.45 -21.80
C PRO A 487 -12.13 -2.97 -21.88
N SER A 488 -11.94 -2.27 -20.77
CA SER A 488 -12.12 -0.83 -20.65
C SER A 488 -10.77 -0.14 -20.56
N ARG A 489 -10.67 1.07 -21.14
CA ARG A 489 -9.50 1.94 -20.96
C ARG A 489 -9.52 2.50 -19.55
N CYS A 490 -8.59 2.07 -18.72
CA CYS A 490 -8.55 2.41 -17.30
C CYS A 490 -7.31 3.20 -16.89
N HIS A 491 -7.49 4.09 -15.92
CA HIS A 491 -6.41 4.53 -15.05
C HIS A 491 -6.07 3.42 -14.04
N MET A 492 -4.83 3.41 -13.53
CA MET A 492 -4.34 2.35 -12.67
C MET A 492 -3.52 2.91 -11.50
N VAL A 493 -3.92 2.59 -10.27
CA VAL A 493 -3.25 3.00 -9.04
C VAL A 493 -2.71 1.76 -8.32
N GLY A 494 -1.39 1.58 -8.40
CA GLY A 494 -0.67 0.54 -7.68
C GLY A 494 -0.51 0.86 -6.20
N THR A 495 -0.06 -0.13 -5.45
CA THR A 495 0.31 -0.02 -4.04
C THR A 495 1.53 -0.87 -3.75
N PHE A 496 2.30 -0.55 -2.71
CA PHE A 496 3.29 -1.47 -2.15
C PHE A 496 3.28 -1.43 -0.63
N HIS A 497 3.85 -2.44 0.01
CA HIS A 497 3.75 -2.66 1.46
C HIS A 497 5.10 -2.54 2.14
N MET A 498 5.12 -1.95 3.34
CA MET A 498 6.30 -1.83 4.19
C MET A 498 5.96 -2.08 5.66
N VAL A 499 6.87 -2.71 6.40
CA VAL A 499 6.83 -2.79 7.88
C VAL A 499 8.18 -2.40 8.44
N HIS A 500 8.17 -1.49 9.41
CA HIS A 500 9.38 -1.01 10.11
C HIS A 500 10.50 -0.61 9.13
N GLY A 501 10.11 0.13 8.08
CA GLY A 501 10.99 0.61 7.01
C GLY A 501 11.30 -0.39 5.90
N LYS A 502 11.06 -1.68 6.10
CA LYS A 502 11.43 -2.74 5.15
C LYS A 502 10.34 -2.94 4.10
N PHE A 503 10.76 -3.01 2.84
CA PHE A 503 9.90 -3.36 1.70
C PHE A 503 9.41 -4.82 1.81
N LEU A 504 8.11 -5.03 1.57
CA LEU A 504 7.44 -6.34 1.62
C LEU A 504 6.76 -6.70 0.29
N GLY A 505 7.08 -5.96 -0.78
CA GLY A 505 6.62 -6.24 -2.14
C GLY A 505 5.42 -5.42 -2.58
N LEU A 506 5.03 -5.64 -3.84
CA LEU A 506 3.88 -5.01 -4.46
C LEU A 506 2.59 -5.47 -3.78
N GLY A 507 1.70 -4.50 -3.56
CA GLY A 507 0.33 -4.71 -3.15
C GLY A 507 -0.56 -5.00 -4.35
N ILE A 508 -1.83 -4.62 -4.23
CA ILE A 508 -2.78 -4.71 -5.35
C ILE A 508 -2.65 -3.51 -6.30
N TRP A 509 -3.04 -3.75 -7.55
CA TRP A 509 -3.34 -2.70 -8.53
C TRP A 509 -4.85 -2.49 -8.57
N ARG A 510 -5.30 -1.24 -8.54
CA ARG A 510 -6.73 -0.88 -8.65
C ARG A 510 -6.95 -0.11 -9.94
N CYS A 511 -7.97 -0.48 -10.70
CA CYS A 511 -8.25 0.05 -12.03
C CYS A 511 -9.69 0.54 -12.16
N SER A 512 -9.89 1.68 -12.81
CA SER A 512 -11.22 2.23 -13.12
C SER A 512 -11.18 3.03 -14.43
N THR A 513 -12.32 3.12 -15.11
CA THR A 513 -12.56 4.11 -16.17
C THR A 513 -12.62 5.55 -15.63
N GLY A 514 -12.91 5.72 -14.34
CA GLY A 514 -12.87 7.00 -13.65
C GLY A 514 -11.49 7.36 -13.10
N ARG A 515 -11.30 8.64 -12.79
CA ARG A 515 -10.05 9.19 -12.20
C ARG A 515 -9.74 8.68 -10.78
N LEU A 516 -10.71 8.07 -10.09
CA LEU A 516 -10.60 7.59 -8.71
C LEU A 516 -10.76 6.05 -8.64
N CYS A 517 -9.63 5.35 -8.47
CA CYS A 517 -9.60 3.87 -8.42
C CYS A 517 -9.82 3.30 -7.00
N ALA A 518 -10.94 3.67 -6.36
CA ALA A 518 -11.28 3.18 -5.03
C ALA A 518 -12.23 1.96 -5.10
N ILE A 519 -11.83 0.81 -4.55
CA ILE A 519 -12.70 -0.39 -4.46
C ILE A 519 -13.97 -0.07 -3.65
N SER A 520 -13.83 0.74 -2.59
CA SER A 520 -14.90 1.09 -1.66
C SER A 520 -16.03 1.94 -2.24
N THR A 521 -15.94 2.38 -3.50
CA THR A 521 -17.03 3.07 -4.21
C THR A 521 -17.70 2.20 -5.27
N GLY A 522 -17.32 0.92 -5.39
CA GLY A 522 -17.88 -0.04 -6.35
C GLY A 522 -17.46 0.16 -7.80
N GLY A 523 -16.82 1.29 -8.13
CA GLY A 523 -16.43 1.67 -9.50
C GLY A 523 -15.02 1.24 -9.93
N ALA A 524 -14.33 0.39 -9.18
CA ALA A 524 -12.96 -0.03 -9.48
C ALA A 524 -12.76 -1.54 -9.28
N SER A 525 -12.10 -2.19 -10.24
CA SER A 525 -11.63 -3.57 -10.13
C SER A 525 -10.20 -3.63 -9.58
N TRP A 526 -9.74 -4.79 -9.11
CA TRP A 526 -8.37 -4.98 -8.62
C TRP A 526 -7.75 -6.31 -9.05
N MET A 527 -6.42 -6.34 -9.09
CA MET A 527 -5.61 -7.52 -9.44
C MET A 527 -4.28 -7.54 -8.68
N VAL A 528 -3.59 -8.68 -8.72
CA VAL A 528 -2.26 -8.91 -8.14
C VAL A 528 -1.20 -9.09 -9.24
N SER A 529 0.08 -9.12 -8.86
CA SER A 529 1.18 -9.28 -9.83
C SER A 529 1.83 -10.66 -9.84
N VAL A 530 2.29 -11.04 -11.03
CA VAL A 530 3.15 -12.19 -11.31
C VAL A 530 4.45 -11.73 -11.98
N MET A 531 5.48 -12.55 -11.92
CA MET A 531 6.74 -12.37 -12.64
C MET A 531 7.04 -13.63 -13.46
N GLN A 532 7.88 -13.54 -14.48
CA GLN A 532 8.44 -14.74 -15.09
C GLN A 532 9.40 -15.42 -14.11
N ARG A 533 9.35 -16.75 -14.01
CA ARG A 533 10.36 -17.53 -13.28
C ARG A 533 11.70 -17.35 -13.99
N PRO A 534 12.76 -16.87 -13.32
CA PRO A 534 14.08 -16.77 -13.93
C PRO A 534 14.51 -18.11 -14.51
N VAL A 535 14.98 -18.10 -15.76
CA VAL A 535 15.53 -19.31 -16.39
C VAL A 535 16.81 -19.65 -15.65
N SER A 536 16.78 -20.74 -14.88
CA SER A 536 17.98 -21.27 -14.22
C SER A 536 19.08 -21.44 -15.26
N GLY A 537 20.19 -20.73 -15.07
CA GLY A 537 21.24 -20.63 -16.09
C GLY A 537 21.78 -22.01 -16.47
N GLY A 538 21.41 -22.46 -17.67
CA GLY A 538 22.11 -23.57 -18.30
C GLY A 538 23.54 -23.14 -18.55
N ILE A 539 24.49 -23.76 -17.85
CA ILE A 539 25.91 -23.55 -18.10
C ILE A 539 26.19 -24.07 -19.52
N LEU A 540 26.66 -23.17 -20.38
CA LEU A 540 27.25 -23.47 -21.69
C LEU A 540 28.78 -23.59 -21.55
#